data_AF-A0A3D3NR04-F1
#
_entry.id   AF-A0A3D3NR04-F1
#
_cell.length_a   1.000
_cell.length_b   1.000
_cell.length_c   1.000
_cell.angle_alpha   90.00
_cell.angle_beta   90.00
_cell.angle_gamma   90.00
#
_symmetry.space_group_name_H-M   'P 1'
#
loop_
_entity.id
_entity.type
_entity.pdbx_description
1 polymer ?
#
loop_
_entity_poly.entity_id
_entity_poly.type
_entity_poly.pdbx_seq_one_letter_code
_entity_poly.pdbx_strand_id
1 'polypeptide(L)'
;MKQALFFLLTLALHSQAQIGVQGTVGAPAGAKVVNRLEITKPGVYENLIIDGNFARGNLVKITADNVTVRNCEIRHSAGNGIGIFGNKVVIENCRIHHLLNGTFEDQQDAHGISGRWGDTIIRNCDISFPSGDCIQFDPDRKSTGKVVIEQCTLWTAPLDKDMAGFKAGQRPGENAMDTKTMPDGPRCQLLIRNCHLHGWNQPAQIDNVAALNLKENVDAEVSGCVFQNNEIALRVRGPGKRGGAHVIATDCAIYDTQTGIRAEDMIEVLKLTKIGFGSDIGKRMQFVGGKSDSGIQITGEQDAPAVDGLLKKGFPER
;
A
#
# COMPACT_ATOMS: atom_id res chain seq x y z
N MET A 1 37.66 -28.21 -42.49
CA MET A 1 36.93 -27.00 -42.03
C MET A 1 35.84 -27.43 -41.07
N LYS A 2 36.00 -27.22 -39.76
CA LYS A 2 34.96 -27.43 -38.74
C LYS A 2 34.83 -26.13 -37.96
N GLN A 3 33.71 -25.42 -38.14
CA GLN A 3 33.36 -24.24 -37.36
C GLN A 3 32.78 -24.69 -36.02
N ALA A 4 33.41 -24.28 -34.93
CA ALA A 4 32.88 -24.41 -33.59
C ALA A 4 31.97 -23.21 -33.31
N LEU A 5 30.68 -23.48 -33.13
CA LEU A 5 29.67 -22.49 -32.78
C LEU A 5 29.68 -22.34 -31.24
N PHE A 6 30.22 -21.23 -30.74
CA PHE A 6 30.22 -20.89 -29.33
C PHE A 6 28.84 -20.30 -28.96
N PHE A 7 28.03 -21.06 -28.22
CA PHE A 7 26.84 -20.56 -27.55
C PHE A 7 27.26 -19.84 -26.27
N LEU A 8 27.24 -18.49 -26.28
CA LEU A 8 27.31 -17.72 -25.03
C LEU A 8 25.94 -17.76 -24.36
N LEU A 9 25.84 -18.55 -23.30
CA LEU A 9 24.70 -18.54 -22.39
C LEU A 9 24.85 -17.33 -21.45
N THR A 10 24.21 -16.21 -21.75
CA THR A 10 24.09 -15.08 -20.82
C THR A 10 23.11 -15.45 -19.72
N LEU A 11 23.63 -15.84 -18.56
CA LEU A 11 22.86 -15.94 -17.31
C LEU A 11 22.44 -14.52 -16.91
N ALA A 12 21.16 -14.20 -17.12
CA ALA A 12 20.56 -13.01 -16.55
C ALA A 12 20.46 -13.20 -15.03
N LEU A 13 21.44 -12.67 -14.30
CA LEU A 13 21.34 -12.48 -12.86
C LEU A 13 20.13 -11.58 -12.61
N HIS A 14 19.03 -12.17 -12.14
CA HIS A 14 17.86 -11.42 -11.72
C HIS A 14 18.23 -10.73 -10.41
N SER A 15 18.67 -9.48 -10.47
CA SER A 15 18.87 -8.68 -9.27
C SER A 15 17.58 -8.74 -8.44
N GLN A 16 17.69 -9.22 -7.21
CA GLN A 16 16.59 -9.18 -6.25
C GLN A 16 16.04 -7.76 -6.19
N ALA A 17 14.72 -7.65 -6.31
CA ALA A 17 14.07 -6.36 -6.16
C ALA A 17 14.23 -5.92 -4.69
N GLN A 18 14.81 -4.74 -4.50
CA GLN A 18 14.89 -4.11 -3.19
C GLN A 18 13.48 -3.76 -2.69
N ILE A 19 13.33 -3.66 -1.37
CA ILE A 19 12.02 -3.48 -0.71
C ILE A 19 11.83 -2.01 -0.36
N GLY A 20 10.63 -1.50 -0.64
CA GLY A 20 10.31 -0.09 -0.48
C GLY A 20 10.95 0.78 -1.56
N VAL A 21 10.90 2.09 -1.34
CA VAL A 21 11.39 3.07 -2.31
C VAL A 21 12.88 2.94 -2.61
N GLN A 22 13.22 3.11 -3.89
CA GLN A 22 14.58 3.10 -4.43
C GLN A 22 14.90 4.39 -5.18
N GLY A 23 16.16 4.83 -5.09
CA GLY A 23 16.62 6.03 -5.78
C GLY A 23 15.90 7.30 -5.33
N THR A 24 15.68 8.23 -6.26
CA THR A 24 15.04 9.51 -5.99
C THR A 24 13.52 9.38 -6.05
N VAL A 25 12.85 9.81 -5.00
CA VAL A 25 11.38 9.91 -4.91
C VAL A 25 10.98 11.35 -4.62
N GLY A 26 9.91 11.81 -5.27
CA GLY A 26 9.41 13.17 -5.14
C GLY A 26 9.85 14.10 -6.28
N ALA A 27 9.57 15.38 -6.11
CA ALA A 27 9.92 16.40 -7.09
C ALA A 27 11.43 16.70 -7.07
N PRO A 28 12.05 16.94 -8.24
CA PRO A 28 13.45 17.39 -8.29
C PRO A 28 13.61 18.78 -7.69
N ALA A 29 14.85 19.13 -7.33
CA ALA A 29 15.17 20.48 -6.87
C ALA A 29 14.77 21.53 -7.92
N GLY A 30 14.12 22.61 -7.48
CA GLY A 30 13.64 23.68 -8.37
C GLY A 30 12.37 23.34 -9.15
N ALA A 31 11.70 22.21 -8.85
CA ALA A 31 10.42 21.87 -9.43
C ALA A 31 9.38 22.97 -9.27
N LYS A 32 8.52 23.11 -10.28
CA LYS A 32 7.44 24.10 -10.27
C LYS A 32 6.41 23.73 -9.19
N VAL A 33 6.05 24.71 -8.37
CA VAL A 33 4.96 24.59 -7.39
C VAL A 33 3.62 24.97 -8.03
N VAL A 34 2.61 24.15 -7.84
CA VAL A 34 1.22 24.40 -8.17
C VAL A 34 0.32 23.98 -7.01
N ASN A 35 -0.88 24.55 -6.91
CA ASN A 35 -1.77 24.22 -5.79
C ASN A 35 -2.68 23.02 -6.09
N ARG A 36 -2.92 22.76 -7.38
CA ARG A 36 -3.81 21.71 -7.86
C ARG A 36 -3.45 21.33 -9.29
N LEU A 37 -3.73 20.08 -9.66
CA LEU A 37 -3.55 19.57 -11.00
C LEU A 37 -4.80 18.77 -11.44
N GLU A 38 -5.45 19.22 -12.51
CA GLU A 38 -6.54 18.46 -13.16
C GLU A 38 -6.05 17.87 -14.48
N ILE A 39 -6.06 16.54 -14.57
CA ILE A 39 -5.58 15.78 -15.72
C ILE A 39 -6.78 15.26 -16.50
N THR A 40 -7.15 16.02 -17.54
CA THR A 40 -8.28 15.71 -18.43
C THR A 40 -7.83 15.23 -19.82
N LYS A 41 -6.51 15.09 -20.04
CA LYS A 41 -5.93 14.57 -21.27
C LYS A 41 -4.86 13.50 -20.97
N PRO A 42 -4.71 12.49 -21.84
CA PRO A 42 -3.62 11.52 -21.74
C PRO A 42 -2.24 12.18 -21.75
N GLY A 43 -1.24 11.47 -21.24
CA GLY A 43 0.16 11.90 -21.30
C GLY A 43 0.89 11.81 -19.98
N VAL A 44 2.06 12.44 -19.94
CA VAL A 44 2.96 12.41 -18.78
C VAL A 44 2.97 13.77 -18.09
N TYR A 45 2.80 13.74 -16.77
CA TYR A 45 2.78 14.91 -15.90
C TYR A 45 3.84 14.70 -14.82
N GLU A 46 4.88 15.54 -14.81
CA GLU A 46 6.08 15.23 -14.05
C GLU A 46 6.82 16.44 -13.49
N ASN A 47 7.65 16.18 -12.48
CA ASN A 47 8.58 17.15 -11.89
C ASN A 47 7.87 18.37 -11.29
N LEU A 48 6.78 18.11 -10.53
CA LEU A 48 5.95 19.13 -9.91
C LEU A 48 5.89 18.95 -8.39
N ILE A 49 5.81 20.08 -7.68
CA ILE A 49 5.33 20.12 -6.31
C ILE A 49 3.87 20.56 -6.36
N ILE A 50 2.96 19.70 -5.91
CA ILE A 50 1.54 20.00 -5.76
C ILE A 50 1.26 20.18 -4.27
N ASP A 51 1.18 21.44 -3.83
CA ASP A 51 0.98 21.80 -2.42
C ASP A 51 -0.42 22.39 -2.22
N GLY A 52 -1.29 21.60 -1.58
CA GLY A 52 -2.69 21.98 -1.40
C GLY A 52 -2.92 23.04 -0.34
N ASN A 53 -1.92 23.35 0.50
CA ASN A 53 -2.07 24.20 1.68
C ASN A 53 -3.31 23.83 2.54
N PHE A 54 -3.52 22.52 2.70
CA PHE A 54 -4.66 21.88 3.37
C PHE A 54 -6.03 22.26 2.81
N ALA A 55 -6.11 22.62 1.53
CA ALA A 55 -7.38 22.73 0.82
C ALA A 55 -8.06 21.36 0.70
N ARG A 56 -9.40 21.37 0.66
CA ARG A 56 -10.21 20.16 0.48
C ARG A 56 -10.24 19.67 -0.97
N GLY A 57 -10.57 18.39 -1.13
CA GLY A 57 -10.71 17.72 -2.43
C GLY A 57 -9.41 17.08 -2.94
N ASN A 58 -9.46 16.47 -4.12
CA ASN A 58 -8.28 15.83 -4.72
C ASN A 58 -7.30 16.90 -5.22
N LEU A 59 -6.04 16.86 -4.76
CA LEU A 59 -4.99 17.77 -5.26
C LEU A 59 -4.61 17.45 -6.70
N VAL A 60 -4.49 16.17 -7.02
CA VAL A 60 -4.35 15.67 -8.39
C VAL A 60 -5.63 14.91 -8.74
N LYS A 61 -6.40 15.39 -9.72
CA LYS A 61 -7.61 14.72 -10.20
C LYS A 61 -7.37 14.20 -11.61
N ILE A 62 -7.37 12.88 -11.78
CA ILE A 62 -7.10 12.21 -13.05
C ILE A 62 -8.41 11.68 -13.61
N THR A 63 -8.93 12.29 -14.68
CA THR A 63 -10.13 11.79 -15.37
C THR A 63 -9.84 11.24 -16.75
N ALA A 64 -8.65 11.47 -17.29
CA ALA A 64 -8.21 10.89 -18.56
C ALA A 64 -7.58 9.52 -18.37
N ASP A 65 -7.67 8.71 -19.42
CA ASP A 65 -6.96 7.44 -19.53
C ASP A 65 -5.53 7.64 -20.04
N ASN A 66 -4.67 6.62 -19.87
CA ASN A 66 -3.29 6.61 -20.36
C ASN A 66 -2.48 7.80 -19.81
N VAL A 67 -2.45 7.89 -18.48
CA VAL A 67 -1.79 8.97 -17.75
C VAL A 67 -0.62 8.41 -16.95
N THR A 68 0.49 9.12 -16.97
CA THR A 68 1.60 8.89 -16.04
C THR A 68 1.82 10.14 -15.21
N VAL A 69 1.82 10.01 -13.88
CA VAL A 69 2.28 11.04 -12.95
C VAL A 69 3.60 10.55 -12.37
N ARG A 70 4.68 11.33 -12.55
CA ARG A 70 6.01 10.88 -12.11
C ARG A 70 6.89 11.97 -11.49
N ASN A 71 7.74 11.57 -10.55
CA ASN A 71 8.69 12.47 -9.88
C ASN A 71 7.99 13.73 -9.33
N CYS A 72 6.88 13.54 -8.63
CA CYS A 72 6.09 14.62 -8.06
C CYS A 72 6.06 14.54 -6.53
N GLU A 73 6.01 15.69 -5.88
CA GLU A 73 5.68 15.80 -4.45
C GLU A 73 4.25 16.30 -4.34
N ILE A 74 3.38 15.55 -3.65
CA ILE A 74 1.98 15.90 -3.43
C ILE A 74 1.77 16.02 -1.93
N ARG A 75 1.44 17.20 -1.42
CA ARG A 75 1.42 17.44 0.02
C ARG A 75 0.37 18.42 0.50
N HIS A 76 0.12 18.34 1.81
CA HIS A 76 -0.75 19.26 2.54
C HIS A 76 -2.14 19.35 1.91
N SER A 77 -2.92 18.27 2.01
CA SER A 77 -4.33 18.23 1.58
C SER A 77 -5.23 17.99 2.78
N ALA A 78 -6.43 18.58 2.78
CA ALA A 78 -7.54 18.16 3.64
C ALA A 78 -8.56 17.27 2.90
N GLY A 79 -8.18 16.77 1.71
CA GLY A 79 -8.85 15.68 1.00
C GLY A 79 -7.80 14.71 0.47
N ASN A 80 -8.09 14.02 -0.64
CA ASN A 80 -7.12 13.05 -1.17
C ASN A 80 -5.94 13.74 -1.87
N GLY A 81 -4.80 13.06 -1.93
CA GLY A 81 -3.64 13.50 -2.68
C GLY A 81 -3.90 13.33 -4.16
N ILE A 82 -4.20 12.09 -4.57
CA ILE A 82 -4.54 11.73 -5.94
C ILE A 82 -5.91 11.05 -5.98
N GLY A 83 -6.80 11.52 -6.86
CA GLY A 83 -8.05 10.86 -7.21
C GLY A 83 -8.03 10.34 -8.64
N ILE A 84 -8.06 9.02 -8.82
CA ILE A 84 -7.98 8.33 -10.12
C ILE A 84 -9.38 7.91 -10.60
N PHE A 85 -9.83 8.48 -11.71
CA PHE A 85 -11.14 8.19 -12.31
C PHE A 85 -11.06 7.71 -13.76
N GLY A 86 -9.90 7.88 -14.40
CA GLY A 86 -9.55 7.27 -15.67
C GLY A 86 -8.89 5.89 -15.50
N ASN A 87 -8.52 5.27 -16.62
CA ASN A 87 -7.96 3.92 -16.72
C ASN A 87 -6.54 3.94 -17.31
N LYS A 88 -5.74 2.90 -17.10
CA LYS A 88 -4.33 2.83 -17.52
C LYS A 88 -3.52 3.99 -16.95
N VAL A 89 -3.48 4.06 -15.63
CA VAL A 89 -2.82 5.14 -14.89
C VAL A 89 -1.57 4.60 -14.20
N VAL A 90 -0.45 5.31 -14.35
CA VAL A 90 0.80 5.02 -13.67
C VAL A 90 1.14 6.17 -12.75
N ILE A 91 1.33 5.89 -11.46
CA ILE A 91 1.87 6.83 -10.48
C ILE A 91 3.25 6.30 -10.09
N GLU A 92 4.33 7.00 -10.42
CA GLU A 92 5.69 6.50 -10.18
C GLU A 92 6.62 7.53 -9.53
N ASN A 93 7.55 7.09 -8.67
CA ASN A 93 8.58 7.94 -8.06
C ASN A 93 8.01 9.17 -7.34
N CYS A 94 6.78 9.09 -6.80
CA CYS A 94 6.12 10.23 -6.16
C CYS A 94 6.27 10.18 -4.64
N ARG A 95 6.40 11.36 -4.02
CA ARG A 95 6.29 11.53 -2.58
C ARG A 95 4.92 12.14 -2.27
N ILE A 96 4.09 11.45 -1.50
CA ILE A 96 2.72 11.87 -1.20
C ILE A 96 2.57 11.94 0.31
N HIS A 97 2.41 13.13 0.90
CA HIS A 97 2.47 13.22 2.37
C HIS A 97 1.66 14.32 3.04
N HIS A 98 1.33 14.07 4.31
CA HIS A 98 0.61 15.00 5.20
C HIS A 98 -0.74 15.39 4.60
N LEU A 99 -1.57 14.38 4.37
CA LEU A 99 -2.93 14.55 3.90
C LEU A 99 -3.84 14.40 5.10
N LEU A 100 -4.12 15.52 5.75
CA LEU A 100 -4.67 15.58 7.09
C LEU A 100 -6.00 16.33 7.07
N ASN A 101 -7.05 15.66 7.53
CA ASN A 101 -8.37 16.24 7.72
C ASN A 101 -8.90 15.85 9.11
N GLY A 102 -9.69 16.74 9.73
CA GLY A 102 -10.20 16.55 11.08
C GLY A 102 -9.15 16.81 12.18
N THR A 103 -9.22 16.01 13.25
CA THR A 103 -8.30 16.02 14.39
C THR A 103 -8.03 14.56 14.81
N PHE A 104 -7.17 14.34 15.82
CA PHE A 104 -6.94 12.99 16.31
C PHE A 104 -8.19 12.37 16.95
N GLU A 105 -9.00 13.20 17.64
CA GLU A 105 -10.24 12.78 18.31
C GLU A 105 -11.47 12.79 17.39
N ASP A 106 -11.46 13.60 16.32
CA ASP A 106 -12.50 13.65 15.28
C ASP A 106 -11.90 13.26 13.93
N GLN A 107 -11.89 11.96 13.66
CA GLN A 107 -11.32 11.39 12.45
C GLN A 107 -12.11 11.83 11.22
N GLN A 108 -11.39 12.35 10.22
CA GLN A 108 -11.91 12.55 8.87
C GLN A 108 -10.90 12.08 7.84
N ASP A 109 -11.40 11.35 6.84
CA ASP A 109 -10.57 10.77 5.81
C ASP A 109 -9.94 11.83 4.90
N ALA A 110 -8.63 11.68 4.70
CA ALA A 110 -7.85 12.24 3.61
C ALA A 110 -6.85 11.16 3.16
N HIS A 111 -7.04 10.63 1.95
CA HIS A 111 -6.27 9.48 1.47
C HIS A 111 -5.08 9.89 0.62
N GLY A 112 -3.98 9.11 0.65
CA GLY A 112 -2.85 9.29 -0.27
C GLY A 112 -3.28 9.21 -1.73
N ILE A 113 -3.73 8.03 -2.14
CA ILE A 113 -4.31 7.74 -3.46
C ILE A 113 -5.68 7.09 -3.25
N SER A 114 -6.69 7.65 -3.92
CA SER A 114 -8.03 7.06 -4.01
C SER A 114 -8.56 7.14 -5.43
N GLY A 115 -9.75 6.60 -5.69
CA GLY A 115 -10.31 6.58 -7.04
C GLY A 115 -11.19 5.37 -7.32
N ARG A 116 -11.21 4.94 -8.57
CA ARG A 116 -11.86 3.71 -9.04
C ARG A 116 -10.85 2.59 -9.20
N TRP A 117 -11.29 1.35 -9.04
CA TRP A 117 -10.56 0.22 -9.60
C TRP A 117 -10.47 0.36 -11.13
N GLY A 118 -9.32 0.00 -11.68
CA GLY A 118 -8.99 0.09 -13.09
C GLY A 118 -7.64 -0.56 -13.31
N ASP A 119 -7.02 -0.41 -14.48
CA ASP A 119 -5.64 -0.79 -14.76
C ASP A 119 -4.70 0.30 -14.21
N THR A 120 -4.28 0.15 -12.96
CA THR A 120 -3.47 1.16 -12.25
C THR A 120 -2.19 0.55 -11.70
N ILE A 121 -1.06 1.23 -11.92
CA ILE A 121 0.23 0.89 -11.34
C ILE A 121 0.68 2.04 -10.45
N ILE A 122 1.00 1.73 -9.19
CA ILE A 122 1.60 2.63 -8.22
C ILE A 122 2.96 2.03 -7.90
N ARG A 123 4.05 2.72 -8.27
CA ARG A 123 5.38 2.15 -8.15
C ARG A 123 6.41 3.13 -7.60
N ASN A 124 7.30 2.64 -6.75
CA ASN A 124 8.38 3.45 -6.20
C ASN A 124 7.90 4.76 -5.54
N CYS A 125 6.77 4.70 -4.82
CA CYS A 125 6.20 5.86 -4.15
C CYS A 125 6.42 5.79 -2.64
N ASP A 126 6.70 6.95 -2.03
CA ASP A 126 6.65 7.15 -0.58
C ASP A 126 5.31 7.84 -0.27
N ILE A 127 4.43 7.15 0.46
CA ILE A 127 3.12 7.67 0.86
C ILE A 127 3.05 7.68 2.38
N SER A 128 2.85 8.87 2.96
CA SER A 128 2.90 9.02 4.41
C SER A 128 1.97 10.05 5.04
N PHE A 129 1.64 9.83 6.31
CA PHE A 129 0.79 10.72 7.11
C PHE A 129 -0.56 11.09 6.45
N PRO A 130 -1.33 10.15 5.87
CA PRO A 130 -2.76 10.38 5.63
C PRO A 130 -3.52 10.33 6.96
N SER A 131 -4.62 11.08 7.10
CA SER A 131 -5.60 10.87 8.19
C SER A 131 -6.62 9.77 7.87
N GLY A 132 -6.73 9.37 6.60
CA GLY A 132 -7.37 8.13 6.17
C GLY A 132 -6.34 7.04 5.84
N ASP A 133 -6.57 6.28 4.76
CA ASP A 133 -5.59 5.31 4.24
C ASP A 133 -4.51 5.91 3.33
N CYS A 134 -3.34 5.26 3.23
CA CYS A 134 -2.39 5.60 2.15
C CYS A 134 -3.01 5.33 0.77
N ILE A 135 -3.69 4.19 0.61
CA ILE A 135 -4.36 3.81 -0.64
C ILE A 135 -5.74 3.22 -0.33
N GLN A 136 -6.78 3.72 -0.99
CA GLN A 136 -8.14 3.16 -0.93
C GLN A 136 -8.87 3.38 -2.24
N PHE A 137 -9.25 2.30 -2.93
CA PHE A 137 -10.04 2.38 -4.15
C PHE A 137 -11.53 2.11 -3.91
N ASP A 138 -12.34 2.81 -4.70
CA ASP A 138 -13.76 2.63 -4.92
C ASP A 138 -14.61 2.76 -3.66
N PRO A 139 -14.53 3.90 -2.93
CA PRO A 139 -15.33 4.10 -1.72
C PRO A 139 -16.84 3.97 -1.98
N ASP A 140 -17.28 4.26 -3.21
CA ASP A 140 -18.67 4.11 -3.66
C ASP A 140 -19.02 2.73 -4.21
N ARG A 141 -18.06 1.82 -4.35
CA ARG A 141 -18.24 0.41 -4.78
C ARG A 141 -18.93 0.30 -6.14
N LYS A 142 -18.36 0.90 -7.17
CA LYS A 142 -18.93 0.93 -8.54
C LYS A 142 -17.95 0.54 -9.63
N SER A 143 -16.75 0.08 -9.29
CA SER A 143 -15.73 -0.27 -10.27
C SER A 143 -15.07 -1.61 -9.99
N THR A 144 -14.52 -2.19 -11.06
CA THR A 144 -13.68 -3.40 -11.01
C THR A 144 -12.41 -3.15 -11.82
N GLY A 145 -11.36 -3.90 -11.53
CA GLY A 145 -10.09 -3.72 -12.22
C GLY A 145 -8.93 -4.34 -11.47
N LYS A 146 -7.72 -3.90 -11.83
CA LYS A 146 -6.46 -4.41 -11.34
C LYS A 146 -5.52 -3.30 -10.88
N VAL A 147 -5.23 -3.28 -9.59
CA VAL A 147 -4.24 -2.38 -9.01
C VAL A 147 -2.95 -3.13 -8.72
N VAL A 148 -1.83 -2.58 -9.16
CA VAL A 148 -0.48 -3.04 -8.81
C VAL A 148 0.19 -1.98 -7.96
N ILE A 149 0.68 -2.38 -6.79
CA ILE A 149 1.47 -1.54 -5.88
C ILE A 149 2.83 -2.21 -5.72
N GLU A 150 3.90 -1.57 -6.19
CA GLU A 150 5.22 -2.18 -6.14
C GLU A 150 6.32 -1.23 -5.68
N GLN A 151 7.29 -1.74 -4.92
CA GLN A 151 8.46 -0.97 -4.48
C GLN A 151 8.08 0.32 -3.73
N CYS A 152 6.95 0.34 -3.03
CA CYS A 152 6.46 1.52 -2.31
C CYS A 152 6.79 1.43 -0.82
N THR A 153 6.96 2.58 -0.18
CA THR A 153 6.97 2.71 1.27
C THR A 153 5.67 3.39 1.71
N LEU A 154 4.83 2.67 2.46
CA LEU A 154 3.50 3.13 2.89
C LEU A 154 3.47 3.21 4.42
N TRP A 155 3.46 4.41 4.97
CA TRP A 155 3.75 4.56 6.39
C TRP A 155 3.07 5.73 7.11
N THR A 156 3.04 5.64 8.43
CA THR A 156 2.71 6.76 9.29
C THR A 156 3.58 6.73 10.55
N ALA A 157 3.58 7.81 11.31
CA ALA A 157 4.30 7.93 12.57
C ALA A 157 3.65 9.05 13.41
N PRO A 158 4.02 9.17 14.70
CA PRO A 158 3.76 10.40 15.45
C PRO A 158 4.28 11.62 14.68
N LEU A 159 3.45 12.67 14.55
CA LEU A 159 3.85 13.92 13.94
C LEU A 159 4.94 14.60 14.76
N ASP A 160 5.89 15.25 14.09
CA ASP A 160 6.99 15.98 14.73
C ASP A 160 6.54 17.34 15.31
N LYS A 161 5.44 17.89 14.78
CA LYS A 161 4.86 19.17 15.18
C LYS A 161 3.35 19.19 14.97
N ASP A 162 2.69 20.19 15.56
CA ASP A 162 1.28 20.48 15.30
C ASP A 162 1.05 20.77 13.81
N MET A 163 0.06 20.13 13.20
CA MET A 163 -0.27 20.30 11.79
C MET A 163 -1.73 20.00 11.50
N ALA A 164 -2.41 20.91 10.80
CA ALA A 164 -3.76 20.68 10.24
C ALA A 164 -4.79 20.07 11.21
N GLY A 165 -4.80 20.56 12.47
CA GLY A 165 -5.71 20.08 13.52
C GLY A 165 -5.11 18.98 14.41
N PHE A 166 -4.04 18.32 13.97
CA PHE A 166 -3.32 17.33 14.76
C PHE A 166 -2.22 17.99 15.61
N LYS A 167 -1.87 17.35 16.72
CA LYS A 167 -0.81 17.72 17.64
C LYS A 167 0.46 16.92 17.40
N ALA A 168 1.60 17.51 17.73
CA ALA A 168 2.86 16.77 17.82
C ALA A 168 2.68 15.51 18.68
N GLY A 169 3.27 14.40 18.25
CA GLY A 169 3.13 13.10 18.92
C GLY A 169 1.88 12.30 18.54
N GLN A 170 0.88 12.91 17.92
CA GLN A 170 -0.29 12.18 17.41
C GLN A 170 0.03 11.49 16.10
N ARG A 171 -0.50 10.28 15.93
CA ARG A 171 -0.28 9.44 14.74
C ARG A 171 -1.54 9.43 13.87
N PRO A 172 -1.54 10.15 12.74
CA PRO A 172 -2.69 10.15 11.84
C PRO A 172 -2.79 8.84 11.06
N GLY A 173 -3.99 8.50 10.62
CA GLY A 173 -4.26 7.48 9.62
C GLY A 173 -4.99 6.25 10.12
N GLU A 174 -5.50 5.48 9.15
CA GLU A 174 -6.26 4.26 9.40
C GLU A 174 -5.53 3.00 8.95
N ASN A 175 -5.12 2.92 7.67
CA ASN A 175 -4.40 1.77 7.15
C ASN A 175 -3.43 2.18 6.03
N ALA A 176 -2.48 1.30 5.68
CA ALA A 176 -1.70 1.51 4.47
C ALA A 176 -2.55 1.25 3.21
N MET A 177 -3.34 0.18 3.22
CA MET A 177 -4.27 -0.17 2.16
C MET A 177 -5.60 -0.65 2.74
N ASP A 178 -6.69 -0.07 2.25
CA ASP A 178 -8.06 -0.54 2.52
C ASP A 178 -8.75 -0.92 1.21
N THR A 179 -9.25 -2.15 1.11
CA THR A 179 -10.01 -2.58 -0.08
C THR A 179 -11.51 -2.31 0.10
N LYS A 180 -12.12 -1.64 -0.88
CA LYS A 180 -13.57 -1.53 -1.00
C LYS A 180 -13.97 -1.94 -2.41
N THR A 181 -14.92 -2.86 -2.55
CA THR A 181 -15.34 -3.42 -3.84
C THR A 181 -16.84 -3.70 -3.85
N MET A 182 -17.40 -3.94 -5.04
CA MET A 182 -18.75 -4.49 -5.15
C MET A 182 -18.83 -5.90 -4.55
N PRO A 183 -19.97 -6.29 -3.94
CA PRO A 183 -20.19 -7.66 -3.44
C PRO A 183 -20.16 -8.72 -4.53
N ASP A 184 -20.76 -8.40 -5.68
CA ASP A 184 -21.04 -9.33 -6.77
C ASP A 184 -20.20 -9.02 -8.00
N GLY A 185 -20.10 -10.00 -8.90
CA GLY A 185 -19.35 -9.90 -10.14
C GLY A 185 -17.88 -10.30 -10.00
N PRO A 186 -17.05 -9.98 -11.00
CA PRO A 186 -15.62 -10.31 -10.98
C PRO A 186 -14.93 -9.66 -9.79
N ARG A 187 -14.07 -10.43 -9.11
CA ARG A 187 -13.20 -9.93 -8.04
C ARG A 187 -12.24 -8.87 -8.58
N CYS A 188 -12.04 -7.81 -7.81
CA CYS A 188 -10.96 -6.87 -8.09
C CYS A 188 -9.61 -7.56 -7.84
N GLN A 189 -8.61 -7.26 -8.66
CA GLN A 189 -7.28 -7.83 -8.54
C GLN A 189 -6.32 -6.85 -7.88
N LEU A 190 -5.66 -7.27 -6.82
CA LEU A 190 -4.67 -6.47 -6.11
C LEU A 190 -3.34 -7.21 -6.08
N LEU A 191 -2.29 -6.59 -6.59
CA LEU A 191 -0.92 -7.12 -6.50
C LEU A 191 -0.08 -6.14 -5.68
N ILE A 192 0.50 -6.59 -4.57
CA ILE A 192 1.39 -5.79 -3.72
C ILE A 192 2.76 -6.46 -3.67
N ARG A 193 3.82 -5.78 -4.13
CA ARG A 193 5.14 -6.42 -4.33
C ARG A 193 6.29 -5.56 -3.84
N ASN A 194 7.20 -6.16 -3.06
CA ASN A 194 8.44 -5.50 -2.64
C ASN A 194 8.17 -4.17 -1.91
N CYS A 195 7.10 -4.09 -1.13
CA CYS A 195 6.72 -2.88 -0.40
C CYS A 195 7.18 -2.94 1.06
N HIS A 196 7.46 -1.78 1.64
CA HIS A 196 7.68 -1.60 3.08
C HIS A 196 6.46 -0.89 3.69
N LEU A 197 5.75 -1.57 4.58
CA LEU A 197 4.53 -1.04 5.19
C LEU A 197 4.72 -0.96 6.71
N HIS A 198 4.75 0.26 7.25
CA HIS A 198 5.14 0.42 8.64
C HIS A 198 4.49 1.57 9.40
N GLY A 199 4.52 1.45 10.73
CA GLY A 199 4.05 2.50 11.63
C GLY A 199 2.53 2.56 11.77
N TRP A 200 1.78 1.57 11.33
CA TRP A 200 0.33 1.48 11.53
C TRP A 200 0.04 0.89 12.91
N ASN A 201 0.37 1.60 14.00
CA ASN A 201 0.37 1.08 15.37
C ASN A 201 -0.25 2.06 16.38
N GLN A 202 -0.64 1.55 17.54
CA GLN A 202 -1.26 2.32 18.62
C GLN A 202 -0.25 3.21 19.39
N PRO A 203 -0.68 4.33 19.99
CA PRO A 203 -2.01 4.95 19.86
C PRO A 203 -2.21 5.54 18.44
N ALA A 204 -3.39 5.32 17.87
CA ALA A 204 -3.83 5.81 16.56
C ALA A 204 -5.24 6.40 16.63
N GLN A 205 -5.73 6.99 15.54
CA GLN A 205 -7.09 7.57 15.47
C GLN A 205 -8.21 6.52 15.55
N ILE A 206 -7.90 5.27 15.18
CA ILE A 206 -8.84 4.16 15.18
C ILE A 206 -8.23 2.94 15.88
N ASP A 207 -9.09 2.07 16.39
CA ASP A 207 -8.71 0.74 16.84
C ASP A 207 -8.50 -0.20 15.64
N ASN A 208 -7.64 -1.20 15.79
CA ASN A 208 -7.32 -2.18 14.75
C ASN A 208 -6.75 -1.53 13.48
N VAL A 209 -5.87 -0.54 13.65
CA VAL A 209 -5.08 0.05 12.56
C VAL A 209 -4.24 -1.06 11.94
N ALA A 210 -4.22 -1.15 10.61
CA ALA A 210 -3.52 -2.23 9.92
C ALA A 210 -2.64 -1.72 8.79
N ALA A 211 -1.53 -2.41 8.51
CA ALA A 211 -0.83 -2.17 7.26
C ALA A 211 -1.75 -2.54 6.08
N LEU A 212 -2.28 -3.76 6.05
CA LEU A 212 -3.24 -4.18 5.03
C LEU A 212 -4.58 -4.57 5.68
N ASN A 213 -5.65 -3.85 5.32
CA ASN A 213 -7.02 -4.19 5.67
C ASN A 213 -7.74 -4.73 4.42
N LEU A 214 -7.60 -6.04 4.20
CA LEU A 214 -8.10 -6.75 3.04
C LEU A 214 -9.47 -7.36 3.34
N LYS A 215 -10.49 -6.83 2.68
CA LYS A 215 -11.90 -7.17 2.84
C LYS A 215 -12.65 -7.06 1.52
N GLU A 216 -13.92 -7.47 1.52
CA GLU A 216 -14.81 -7.38 0.36
C GLU A 216 -14.30 -8.25 -0.82
N ASN A 217 -14.97 -8.21 -1.98
CA ASN A 217 -14.75 -9.09 -3.15
C ASN A 217 -13.43 -8.81 -3.93
N VAL A 218 -12.28 -9.10 -3.30
CA VAL A 218 -10.94 -8.91 -3.87
C VAL A 218 -10.16 -10.23 -3.94
N ASP A 219 -9.35 -10.40 -4.99
CA ASP A 219 -8.25 -11.37 -5.07
C ASP A 219 -6.93 -10.60 -4.90
N ALA A 220 -6.24 -10.83 -3.78
CA ALA A 220 -5.01 -10.13 -3.41
C ALA A 220 -3.80 -11.08 -3.39
N GLU A 221 -2.75 -10.71 -4.11
CA GLU A 221 -1.42 -11.31 -3.99
C GLU A 221 -0.45 -10.32 -3.36
N VAL A 222 0.19 -10.73 -2.27
CA VAL A 222 1.19 -9.95 -1.54
C VAL A 222 2.51 -10.71 -1.58
N SER A 223 3.56 -10.12 -2.13
CA SER A 223 4.87 -10.79 -2.19
C SER A 223 6.06 -9.89 -1.92
N GLY A 224 7.11 -10.46 -1.33
CA GLY A 224 8.35 -9.71 -1.09
C GLY A 224 8.19 -8.52 -0.15
N CYS A 225 7.14 -8.45 0.67
CA CYS A 225 6.84 -7.27 1.48
C CYS A 225 7.40 -7.38 2.90
N VAL A 226 7.79 -6.24 3.47
CA VAL A 226 8.19 -6.10 4.87
C VAL A 226 7.14 -5.29 5.62
N PHE A 227 6.67 -5.84 6.73
CA PHE A 227 5.74 -5.20 7.66
C PHE A 227 6.48 -4.93 8.97
N GLN A 228 6.43 -3.70 9.47
CA GLN A 228 7.14 -3.32 10.69
C GLN A 228 6.36 -2.33 11.55
N ASN A 229 6.42 -2.45 12.88
CA ASN A 229 5.83 -1.48 13.80
C ASN A 229 4.35 -1.24 13.49
N ASN A 230 3.56 -2.32 13.47
CA ASN A 230 2.12 -2.25 13.21
C ASN A 230 1.33 -2.83 14.39
N GLU A 231 0.10 -2.37 14.59
CA GLU A 231 -0.84 -3.10 15.44
C GLU A 231 -1.21 -4.40 14.73
N ILE A 232 -1.65 -4.32 13.46
CA ILE A 232 -1.91 -5.50 12.62
C ILE A 232 -1.14 -5.39 11.30
N ALA A 233 -0.36 -6.41 10.92
CA ALA A 233 0.27 -6.41 9.60
C ALA A 233 -0.73 -6.79 8.49
N LEU A 234 -1.42 -7.91 8.65
CA LEU A 234 -2.41 -8.41 7.69
C LEU A 234 -3.76 -8.62 8.38
N ARG A 235 -4.70 -7.71 8.19
CA ARG A 235 -6.11 -7.89 8.60
C ARG A 235 -6.89 -8.39 7.40
N VAL A 236 -7.33 -9.64 7.43
CA VAL A 236 -7.98 -10.31 6.31
C VAL A 236 -9.37 -10.77 6.73
N ARG A 237 -10.40 -10.37 5.99
CA ARG A 237 -11.80 -10.66 6.34
C ARG A 237 -12.46 -11.57 5.33
N GLY A 238 -13.09 -12.62 5.84
CA GLY A 238 -13.88 -13.57 5.06
C GLY A 238 -15.21 -12.99 4.57
N PRO A 239 -16.08 -13.85 4.02
CA PRO A 239 -17.30 -13.43 3.35
C PRO A 239 -18.29 -12.74 4.30
N GLY A 240 -18.82 -11.62 3.84
CA GLY A 240 -19.99 -10.95 4.41
C GLY A 240 -20.90 -10.41 3.32
N LYS A 241 -21.79 -9.47 3.68
CA LYS A 241 -22.72 -8.82 2.73
C LYS A 241 -22.05 -8.05 1.57
N ARG A 242 -20.72 -7.89 1.62
CA ARG A 242 -19.89 -7.19 0.63
C ARG A 242 -18.88 -8.12 -0.06
N GLY A 243 -19.09 -9.43 0.00
CA GLY A 243 -18.09 -10.42 -0.38
C GLY A 243 -17.04 -10.61 0.72
N GLY A 244 -15.94 -11.27 0.39
CA GLY A 244 -14.83 -11.56 1.30
C GLY A 244 -13.52 -11.66 0.55
N ALA A 245 -12.40 -11.37 1.20
CA ALA A 245 -11.10 -11.32 0.54
C ALA A 245 -10.56 -12.73 0.27
N HIS A 246 -9.90 -12.90 -0.86
CA HIS A 246 -9.00 -14.03 -1.11
C HIS A 246 -7.57 -13.51 -1.09
N VAL A 247 -6.72 -14.09 -0.25
CA VAL A 247 -5.37 -13.58 -0.03
C VAL A 247 -4.33 -14.67 -0.18
N ILE A 248 -3.32 -14.38 -0.99
CA ILE A 248 -2.09 -15.16 -1.10
C ILE A 248 -0.94 -14.24 -0.69
N ALA A 249 -0.24 -14.56 0.40
CA ALA A 249 0.96 -13.86 0.83
C ALA A 249 2.18 -14.79 0.71
N THR A 250 3.22 -14.36 0.01
CA THR A 250 4.42 -15.17 -0.26
C THR A 250 5.70 -14.40 0.01
N ASP A 251 6.69 -15.01 0.67
CA ASP A 251 8.00 -14.40 0.91
C ASP A 251 7.86 -13.00 1.53
N CYS A 252 7.12 -12.89 2.63
CA CYS A 252 6.94 -11.64 3.37
C CYS A 252 7.55 -11.79 4.77
N ALA A 253 7.90 -10.67 5.40
CA ALA A 253 8.47 -10.65 6.74
C ALA A 253 7.76 -9.64 7.63
N ILE A 254 7.50 -10.01 8.87
CA ILE A 254 6.74 -9.20 9.83
C ILE A 254 7.59 -8.99 11.09
N TYR A 255 7.72 -7.74 11.53
CA TYR A 255 8.52 -7.30 12.69
C TYR A 255 7.73 -6.36 13.58
N ASP A 256 8.09 -6.30 14.87
CA ASP A 256 7.61 -5.30 15.83
C ASP A 256 6.09 -5.08 15.77
N THR A 257 5.33 -6.16 15.63
CA THR A 257 3.90 -6.10 15.30
C THR A 257 3.08 -6.80 16.37
N GLN A 258 1.99 -6.17 16.82
CA GLN A 258 1.16 -6.78 17.88
C GLN A 258 0.46 -8.04 17.38
N THR A 259 -0.12 -8.00 16.18
CA THR A 259 -0.73 -9.15 15.50
C THR A 259 -0.24 -9.25 14.06
N GLY A 260 0.51 -10.30 13.73
CA GLY A 260 1.02 -10.52 12.37
C GLY A 260 -0.13 -10.70 11.38
N ILE A 261 -0.96 -11.72 11.58
CA ILE A 261 -2.14 -11.97 10.75
C ILE A 261 -3.38 -12.01 11.64
N ARG A 262 -4.39 -11.24 11.27
CA ARG A 262 -5.70 -11.26 11.88
C ARG A 262 -6.73 -11.72 10.85
N ALA A 263 -7.17 -12.96 10.98
CA ALA A 263 -8.20 -13.58 10.15
C ALA A 263 -9.59 -13.36 10.78
N GLU A 264 -10.48 -12.67 10.07
CA GLU A 264 -11.85 -12.38 10.50
C GLU A 264 -12.88 -13.14 9.65
N ASP A 265 -14.07 -13.35 10.21
CA ASP A 265 -15.31 -13.65 9.48
C ASP A 265 -15.25 -14.90 8.57
N MET A 266 -14.68 -16.01 9.08
CA MET A 266 -14.60 -17.30 8.39
C MET A 266 -13.89 -17.23 7.01
N ILE A 267 -12.69 -16.65 6.99
CA ILE A 267 -11.88 -16.52 5.77
C ILE A 267 -11.84 -17.80 4.91
N GLU A 268 -12.22 -17.67 3.64
CA GLU A 268 -12.36 -18.81 2.72
C GLU A 268 -11.06 -19.13 1.98
N VAL A 269 -10.22 -18.13 1.74
CA VAL A 269 -8.93 -18.29 1.04
C VAL A 269 -7.86 -17.40 1.67
N LEU A 270 -6.99 -18.00 2.47
CA LEU A 270 -5.78 -17.37 3.00
C LEU A 270 -4.60 -18.33 2.87
N LYS A 271 -3.73 -18.08 1.90
CA LYS A 271 -2.51 -18.86 1.68
C LYS A 271 -1.30 -18.06 2.08
N LEU A 272 -0.54 -18.58 3.05
CA LEU A 272 0.66 -17.99 3.60
C LEU A 272 1.84 -18.91 3.27
N THR A 273 2.75 -18.42 2.43
CA THR A 273 3.92 -19.19 1.98
C THR A 273 5.19 -18.46 2.36
N LYS A 274 6.09 -19.10 3.08
CA LYS A 274 7.40 -18.52 3.46
C LYS A 274 7.31 -17.20 4.23
N ILE A 275 6.30 -17.07 5.08
CA ILE A 275 6.17 -15.90 5.96
C ILE A 275 7.23 -15.98 7.07
N GLY A 276 8.06 -14.95 7.14
CA GLY A 276 9.02 -14.74 8.21
C GLY A 276 8.42 -13.94 9.35
N PHE A 277 8.60 -14.38 10.59
CA PHE A 277 8.28 -13.59 11.78
C PHE A 277 9.56 -13.21 12.53
N GLY A 278 9.70 -11.92 12.87
CA GLY A 278 10.72 -11.46 13.82
C GLY A 278 10.44 -11.95 15.23
N SER A 279 11.39 -11.71 16.14
CA SER A 279 11.28 -12.08 17.57
C SER A 279 10.14 -11.36 18.29
N ASP A 280 9.86 -10.12 17.88
CA ASP A 280 9.03 -9.18 18.64
C ASP A 280 7.58 -9.12 18.12
N ILE A 281 7.00 -10.29 17.85
CA ILE A 281 5.61 -10.43 17.40
C ILE A 281 4.72 -10.85 18.55
N GLY A 282 3.73 -10.01 18.90
CA GLY A 282 2.80 -10.29 20.00
C GLY A 282 1.98 -11.57 19.75
N LYS A 283 1.37 -11.67 18.58
CA LYS A 283 0.66 -12.86 18.09
C LYS A 283 0.93 -13.05 16.61
N ARG A 284 1.39 -14.24 16.20
CA ARG A 284 1.59 -14.55 14.78
C ARG A 284 0.26 -14.58 14.01
N MET A 285 -0.77 -15.19 14.62
CA MET A 285 -2.11 -15.32 14.04
C MET A 285 -3.20 -15.08 15.10
N GLN A 286 -4.25 -14.35 14.75
CA GLN A 286 -5.46 -14.11 15.55
C GLN A 286 -6.72 -14.39 14.73
N PHE A 287 -7.71 -15.03 15.36
CA PHE A 287 -9.02 -15.33 14.76
C PHE A 287 -10.13 -14.54 15.44
N VAL A 288 -11.02 -13.91 14.66
CA VAL A 288 -12.17 -13.13 15.15
C VAL A 288 -13.41 -13.36 14.29
N GLY A 289 -14.61 -13.32 14.88
CA GLY A 289 -15.87 -13.36 14.09
C GLY A 289 -16.28 -14.74 13.56
N GLY A 290 -15.60 -15.81 13.98
CA GLY A 290 -15.88 -17.20 13.56
C GLY A 290 -14.58 -17.96 13.36
N LYS A 291 -14.63 -19.30 13.44
CA LYS A 291 -13.48 -20.17 13.13
C LYS A 291 -13.85 -21.05 11.95
N SER A 292 -13.19 -20.83 10.82
CA SER A 292 -13.08 -21.83 9.76
C SER A 292 -11.60 -21.89 9.41
N ASP A 293 -10.96 -23.03 9.69
CA ASP A 293 -9.56 -23.30 9.34
C ASP A 293 -9.43 -23.87 7.92
N SER A 294 -10.53 -24.30 7.31
CA SER A 294 -10.53 -24.96 5.98
C SER A 294 -10.02 -24.07 4.85
N GLY A 295 -10.16 -22.76 4.97
CA GLY A 295 -9.68 -21.78 3.99
C GLY A 295 -8.22 -21.37 4.15
N ILE A 296 -7.53 -21.86 5.20
CA ILE A 296 -6.21 -21.38 5.59
C ILE A 296 -5.14 -22.43 5.27
N GLN A 297 -4.09 -21.99 4.57
CA GLN A 297 -2.95 -22.82 4.24
C GLN A 297 -1.67 -22.08 4.62
N ILE A 298 -0.85 -22.66 5.49
CA ILE A 298 0.43 -22.09 5.91
C ILE A 298 1.53 -23.07 5.54
N THR A 299 2.51 -22.62 4.76
CA THR A 299 3.65 -23.43 4.32
C THR A 299 4.95 -22.66 4.43
N GLY A 300 6.02 -23.30 4.94
CA GLY A 300 7.35 -22.70 5.01
C GLY A 300 7.49 -21.50 5.96
N GLU A 301 6.63 -21.36 6.98
CA GLU A 301 6.83 -20.38 8.05
C GLU A 301 8.25 -20.49 8.64
N GLN A 302 8.87 -19.35 8.94
CA GLN A 302 10.26 -19.28 9.36
C GLN A 302 10.54 -18.07 10.26
N ASP A 303 11.71 -18.05 10.88
CA ASP A 303 12.22 -16.83 11.48
C ASP A 303 12.62 -15.84 10.38
N ALA A 304 12.22 -14.59 10.55
CA ALA A 304 12.55 -13.55 9.59
C ALA A 304 14.05 -13.21 9.66
N PRO A 305 14.73 -12.98 8.53
CA PRO A 305 16.07 -12.39 8.52
C PRO A 305 16.12 -11.04 9.23
N ALA A 306 17.30 -10.45 9.42
CA ALA A 306 17.38 -9.08 9.95
C ALA A 306 16.67 -8.08 9.01
N VAL A 307 15.84 -7.19 9.56
CA VAL A 307 15.02 -6.23 8.81
C VAL A 307 15.87 -5.36 7.87
N ASP A 308 16.99 -4.82 8.36
CA ASP A 308 17.94 -4.02 7.57
C ASP A 308 18.53 -4.80 6.39
N GLY A 309 18.70 -6.11 6.56
CA GLY A 309 19.17 -6.99 5.49
C GLY A 309 18.14 -7.10 4.38
N LEU A 310 16.88 -7.34 4.74
CA LEU A 310 15.77 -7.43 3.76
C LEU A 310 15.52 -6.11 3.05
N LEU A 311 15.47 -4.98 3.78
CA LEU A 311 15.21 -3.68 3.17
C LEU A 311 16.30 -3.31 2.15
N LYS A 312 17.57 -3.65 2.41
CA LYS A 312 18.69 -3.32 1.52
C LYS A 312 18.85 -4.28 0.35
N LYS A 313 18.65 -5.58 0.58
CA LYS A 313 19.01 -6.65 -0.38
C LYS A 313 17.81 -7.37 -0.97
N GLY A 314 16.62 -7.20 -0.40
CA GLY A 314 15.47 -8.02 -0.72
C GLY A 314 15.50 -9.38 -0.01
N PHE A 315 14.55 -10.23 -0.37
CA PHE A 315 14.49 -11.61 0.14
C PHE A 315 15.55 -12.47 -0.55
N PRO A 316 16.27 -13.34 0.20
CA PRO A 316 17.28 -14.22 -0.37
C PRO A 316 16.70 -15.15 -1.44
N GLU A 317 17.47 -15.37 -2.52
CA GLU A 317 17.15 -16.31 -3.59
C GLU A 317 17.15 -17.71 -2.99
N ARG A 318 16.16 -18.51 -3.36
CA ARG A 318 16.02 -19.89 -2.90
C ARG A 318 15.70 -20.79 -4.07
#